data_AF-A0A2M6VMC7-F1
#
_entry.id   AF-A0A2M6VMC7-F1
#
_cell.length_a   1.000
_cell.length_b   1.000
_cell.length_c   1.000
_cell.angle_alpha   90.00
_cell.angle_beta   90.00
_cell.angle_gamma   90.00
#
_symmetry.space_group_name_H-M   'P 1'
#
loop_
_entity.id
_entity.type
_entity.pdbx_description
1 polymer ?
#
loop_
_entity_poly.entity_id
_entity_poly.type
_entity_poly.pdbx_seq_one_letter_code
_entity_poly.pdbx_strand_id
1 'polypeptide(L)'
;MIRTRGDAMELHELTQLSTQDRLQAMELLWQSFSEQQGVDLIPAWHQQVLNDRMARMQAGVEKTTPWQTAKDRLRELTRAAT
;
A
#
# COMPACT_ATOMS: atom_id res chain seq x y z
N MET A 1 -29.79 -14.27 -2.48
CA MET A 1 -28.68 -15.25 -2.45
C MET A 1 -27.56 -14.61 -1.66
N ILE A 2 -27.41 -15.01 -0.40
CA ILE A 2 -26.43 -14.46 0.54
C ILE A 2 -25.16 -15.30 0.35
N ARG A 3 -24.07 -14.72 -0.15
CA ARG A 3 -22.76 -15.42 -0.20
C ARG A 3 -22.28 -15.62 1.23
N THR A 4 -22.41 -16.84 1.73
CA THR A 4 -21.74 -17.33 2.93
C THR A 4 -20.31 -17.73 2.60
N ARG A 5 -19.33 -17.18 3.34
CA ARG A 5 -18.01 -17.75 3.68
C ARG A 5 -17.57 -18.94 2.79
N GLY A 6 -16.90 -18.68 1.67
CA GLY A 6 -16.45 -19.73 0.75
C GLY A 6 -15.62 -19.15 -0.39
N ASP A 7 -14.44 -19.75 -0.57
CA ASP A 7 -13.33 -19.42 -1.48
C ASP A 7 -12.50 -18.18 -1.12
N ALA A 8 -11.32 -18.45 -0.57
CA ALA A 8 -10.21 -17.52 -0.58
C ALA A 8 -9.87 -17.25 -2.05
N MET A 9 -9.63 -15.98 -2.39
CA MET A 9 -9.09 -15.62 -3.70
C MET A 9 -7.73 -16.31 -3.85
N GLU A 10 -7.62 -17.22 -4.80
CA GLU A 10 -6.41 -18.01 -5.01
C GLU A 10 -5.45 -17.27 -5.93
N LEU A 11 -4.14 -17.42 -5.71
CA LEU A 11 -3.12 -16.74 -6.52
C LEU A 11 -3.29 -17.05 -8.02
N HIS A 12 -3.72 -18.27 -8.35
CA HIS A 12 -3.96 -18.68 -9.73
C HIS A 12 -4.99 -17.79 -10.44
N GLU A 13 -6.06 -17.37 -9.75
CA GLU A 13 -7.11 -16.51 -10.31
C GLU A 13 -6.57 -15.11 -10.62
N LEU A 14 -5.73 -14.56 -9.74
CA LEU A 14 -5.06 -13.27 -9.96
C LEU A 14 -4.07 -13.33 -11.13
N THR A 15 -3.39 -14.47 -11.31
CA THR A 15 -2.45 -14.62 -12.44
C THR A 15 -3.13 -14.69 -13.81
N GLN A 16 -4.44 -15.00 -13.87
CA GLN A 16 -5.22 -14.95 -15.11
C GLN A 16 -5.57 -13.53 -15.56
N LEU A 17 -5.53 -12.54 -14.65
CA LEU A 17 -5.78 -11.14 -14.97
C LEU A 17 -4.61 -10.53 -15.75
N SER A 18 -4.91 -9.54 -16.61
CA SER A 18 -3.85 -8.73 -17.21
C SER A 18 -3.09 -7.95 -16.12
N THR A 19 -1.86 -7.52 -16.42
CA THR A 19 -1.12 -6.67 -15.47
C THR A 19 -1.88 -5.40 -15.13
N GLN A 20 -2.59 -4.80 -16.10
CA GLN A 20 -3.40 -3.61 -15.88
C GLN A 20 -4.58 -3.89 -14.94
N ASP A 21 -5.29 -5.00 -15.14
CA ASP A 21 -6.43 -5.37 -14.29
C ASP A 21 -5.97 -5.70 -12.86
N ARG A 22 -4.81 -6.35 -12.69
CA ARG A 22 -4.23 -6.59 -11.36
C ARG A 22 -3.89 -5.28 -10.64
N LEU A 23 -3.33 -4.30 -11.35
CA LEU A 23 -3.01 -2.99 -10.78
C LEU A 23 -4.29 -2.22 -10.39
N GLN A 24 -5.29 -2.22 -11.25
CA GLN A 24 -6.59 -1.60 -10.96
C GLN A 24 -7.29 -2.28 -9.77
N ALA A 25 -7.23 -3.62 -9.69
CA ALA A 25 -7.76 -4.37 -8.56
C ALA A 25 -7.03 -3.99 -7.25
N MET A 26 -5.69 -3.86 -7.28
CA MET A 26 -4.92 -3.38 -6.13
C MET A 26 -5.37 -1.99 -5.67
N GLU A 27 -5.64 -1.05 -6.59
CA GLU A 27 -6.09 0.30 -6.25
C GLU A 27 -7.48 0.30 -5.61
N LEU A 28 -8.44 -0.44 -6.18
CA LEU A 28 -9.80 -0.56 -5.65
C LEU A 28 -9.81 -1.23 -4.26
N LEU A 29 -8.99 -2.26 -4.07
CA LEU A 29 -8.81 -2.90 -2.76
C LEU A 29 -8.23 -1.92 -1.74
N TRP A 30 -7.21 -1.17 -2.12
CA TRP A 30 -6.61 -0.17 -1.25
C TRP A 30 -7.61 0.93 -0.86
N GLN A 31 -8.42 1.41 -1.81
CA GLN A 31 -9.49 2.36 -1.55
C GLN A 31 -10.49 1.80 -0.53
N SER A 32 -10.97 0.57 -0.76
CA SER A 32 -11.90 -0.11 0.16
C SER A 32 -11.34 -0.21 1.58
N PHE A 33 -10.07 -0.56 1.75
CA PHE A 33 -9.44 -0.62 3.07
C PHE A 33 -9.28 0.76 3.72
N SER A 34 -8.99 1.79 2.93
CA SER A 34 -8.82 3.15 3.45
C SER A 34 -10.13 3.79 3.92
N GLU A 35 -11.26 3.42 3.32
CA GLU A 35 -12.59 3.91 3.67
C GLU A 35 -13.18 3.19 4.89
N GLN A 36 -12.81 1.92 5.09
CA GLN A 36 -13.17 1.16 6.28
C GLN A 36 -12.22 1.52 7.43
N GLN A 37 -12.69 2.30 8.41
CA GLN A 37 -11.94 2.63 9.64
C GLN A 37 -11.84 1.43 10.61
N GLY A 38 -11.42 0.27 10.10
CA GLY A 38 -11.16 -0.93 10.89
C GLY A 38 -9.80 -0.84 11.55
N VAL A 39 -9.75 -0.35 12.79
CA VAL A 39 -8.55 -0.36 13.65
C VAL A 39 -7.97 -1.78 13.77
N ASP A 40 -8.82 -2.79 13.65
CA ASP A 40 -8.47 -4.22 13.76
C ASP A 40 -7.64 -4.77 12.58
N LEU A 41 -7.54 -4.05 11.46
CA LEU A 41 -6.72 -4.47 10.32
C LEU A 41 -5.25 -4.09 10.46
N ILE A 42 -4.91 -3.21 11.40
CA ILE A 42 -3.55 -2.74 11.60
C ILE A 42 -2.80 -3.74 12.49
N PRO A 43 -1.73 -4.41 12.00
CA PRO A 43 -0.97 -5.33 12.83
C PRO A 43 -0.34 -4.60 14.03
N ALA A 44 -0.32 -5.23 15.21
CA ALA A 44 0.24 -4.64 16.42
C ALA A 44 1.70 -4.19 16.28
N TRP A 45 2.49 -4.89 15.45
CA TRP A 45 3.89 -4.53 15.18
C TRP A 45 4.05 -3.24 14.36
N HIS A 46 3.00 -2.81 13.62
CA HIS A 46 3.08 -1.62 12.77
C HIS A 46 3.36 -0.36 13.60
N GLN A 47 2.74 -0.24 14.79
CA GLN A 47 3.00 0.86 15.69
C GLN A 47 4.45 0.92 16.17
N GLN A 48 5.06 -0.24 16.42
CA GLN A 48 6.48 -0.31 16.85
C GLN A 48 7.39 0.23 15.75
N VAL A 49 7.16 -0.18 14.49
CA VAL A 49 7.93 0.32 13.35
C VAL A 49 7.77 1.83 13.15
N LEU A 50 6.56 2.37 13.33
CA LEU A 50 6.33 3.82 13.24
C LEU A 50 7.07 4.56 14.35
N ASN A 51 7.00 4.06 15.58
CA ASN A 51 7.70 4.65 16.74
C ASN A 51 9.21 4.66 16.53
N ASP A 52 9.79 3.55 16.07
CA ASP A 52 11.23 3.45 15.81
C ASP A 52 11.67 4.41 14.70
N ARG A 53 10.89 4.50 13.62
CA ARG A 53 11.15 5.47 12.53
C ARG A 53 11.06 6.91 13.02
N MET A 54 10.04 7.24 13.82
CA MET A 54 9.89 8.57 14.42
C MET A 54 11.07 8.92 15.32
N ALA A 55 11.52 7.99 16.17
CA ALA A 55 12.66 8.21 17.05
C ALA A 55 13.95 8.47 16.27
N ARG A 56 14.24 7.67 15.22
CA ARG A 56 15.40 7.88 14.35
C ARG A 56 15.33 9.21 13.58
N MET A 57 14.14 9.59 13.13
CA MET A 57 13.91 10.88 12.47
C MET A 57 14.18 12.05 13.43
N GLN A 58 13.64 11.99 14.65
CA GLN A 58 13.86 13.01 15.68
C GLN A 58 15.34 13.10 16.12
N ALA A 59 16.04 11.97 16.14
CA ALA A 59 17.48 11.91 16.41
C ALA A 59 18.35 12.41 15.25
N GLY A 60 17.76 12.79 14.11
CA GLY A 60 18.51 13.25 12.93
C GLY A 60 19.27 12.15 12.19
N VAL A 61 18.96 10.88 12.46
CA VAL A 61 19.61 9.72 11.82
C VAL A 61 19.04 9.47 10.42
N GLU A 62 17.76 9.78 10.22
CA GLU A 62 17.09 9.58 8.94
C GLU A 62 17.36 10.71 7.95
N LYS A 63 17.65 10.34 6.70
CA LYS A 63 17.67 11.30 5.59
C LYS A 63 16.24 11.55 5.12
N THR A 64 15.72 12.73 5.41
CA THR A 64 14.40 13.14 4.94
C THR A 64 14.53 13.94 3.64
N THR A 65 13.46 13.95 2.85
CA THR A 65 13.36 14.75 1.62
C THR A 65 11.96 15.33 1.59
N PRO A 66 11.78 16.58 1.12
CA PRO A 66 10.45 17.14 0.97
C PRO A 66 9.55 16.23 0.14
N TRP A 67 8.31 16.04 0.59
CA TRP A 67 7.38 15.12 -0.06
C TRP A 67 7.15 15.47 -1.54
N GLN A 68 7.14 16.75 -1.85
CA GLN A 68 7.00 17.23 -3.23
C GLN A 68 8.17 16.76 -4.11
N THR A 69 9.41 16.86 -3.63
CA THR A 69 10.60 16.36 -4.33
C THR A 69 10.54 14.85 -4.57
N ALA A 70 10.07 14.07 -3.59
CA ALA A 70 9.89 12.62 -3.76
C ALA A 70 8.83 12.30 -4.83
N LYS A 71 7.70 13.00 -4.83
CA LYS A 71 6.64 12.83 -5.85
C LYS A 71 7.13 13.18 -7.25
N ASP A 72 7.88 14.26 -7.39
CA ASP A 72 8.38 14.69 -8.69
C ASP A 72 9.40 13.69 -9.25
N ARG A 73 10.28 13.16 -8.39
CA ARG A 73 11.17 12.05 -8.76
C ARG A 73 10.41 10.82 -9.23
N LEU A 74 9.34 10.43 -8.52
CA LEU A 74 8.53 9.26 -8.90
C LEU A 74 7.88 9.46 -10.28
N ARG A 75 7.28 10.64 -10.52
CA ARG A 75 6.67 10.97 -11.82
C ARG A 75 7.67 10.92 -12.97
N GLU A 76 8.89 11.41 -12.74
CA GLU A 76 9.95 11.37 -13.74
C GLU A 76 10.35 9.93 -14.07
N LEU A 77 10.54 9.09 -13.04
CA LEU A 77 10.85 7.67 -13.22
C LEU A 77 9.74 6.92 -13.99
N THR A 78 8.47 7.23 -13.71
CA THR A 78 7.35 6.60 -14.43
C THR A 78 7.28 7.05 -15.88
N ARG A 79 7.53 8.32 -16.19
CA ARG A 79 7.52 8.85 -17.57
C ARG A 79 8.67 8.30 -18.41
N ALA A 80 9.85 8.16 -17.82
CA ALA A 80 11.03 7.63 -18.53
C ALA A 80 10.94 6.13 -18.85
N ALA A 81 10.02 5.40 -18.20
CA ALA A 81 9.80 3.97 -18.40
C ALA A 81 8.69 3.66 -19.43
N THR A 82 8.13 4.69 -20.09
CA THR A 82 7.10 4.57 -21.14
C THR A 82 7.68 4.98 -22.49
#